data_AF-A0A7C6RX68-F1
#
_entry.id   AF-A0A7C6RX68-F1
#
_cell.length_a   1.000
_cell.length_b   1.000
_cell.length_c   1.000
_cell.angle_alpha   90.00
_cell.angle_beta   90.00
_cell.angle_gamma   90.00
#
_symmetry.space_group_name_H-M   'P 1'
#
loop_
_entity.id
_entity.type
_entity.pdbx_description
1 polymer ?
#
loop_
_entity_poly.entity_id
_entity_poly.type
_entity_poly.pdbx_seq_one_letter_code
_entity_poly.pdbx_strand_id
1 'polypeptide(L)' 'MSSPTIQERAAGAIMGAFVGDALALGPHWYYDLDELRRDYGEWITDYTDPKPGRYHAGLRAGQLSQSGFILAL' A
#
# COMPACT_ATOMS: atom_id res chain seq x y z
N MET A 1 -13.71 -25.68 6.74
CA MET A 1 -14.06 -24.24 6.76
C MET A 1 -15.11 -24.02 5.69
N SER A 2 -16.16 -23.26 5.98
CA SER A 2 -17.20 -22.88 5.00
C SER A 2 -16.64 -21.86 4.01
N SER A 3 -17.19 -21.86 2.78
CA SER A 3 -16.87 -20.83 1.79
C SER A 3 -17.35 -19.45 2.28
N PRO A 4 -16.57 -18.38 2.05
CA PRO A 4 -16.99 -17.04 2.44
C PRO A 4 -18.18 -16.58 1.61
N THR A 5 -19.13 -15.95 2.30
CA THR A 5 -20.31 -15.28 1.76
C THR A 5 -19.92 -14.15 0.80
N ILE A 6 -20.89 -13.68 0.02
CA ILE A 6 -20.68 -12.53 -0.87
C ILE A 6 -20.33 -11.28 -0.05
N GLN A 7 -20.98 -11.10 1.10
CA GLN A 7 -20.74 -9.97 2.01
C GLN A 7 -19.30 -9.98 2.55
N GLU A 8 -18.81 -11.14 2.99
CA GLU A 8 -17.42 -11.28 3.44
C GLU A 8 -16.41 -11.00 2.31
N ARG A 9 -16.71 -11.44 1.09
CA ARG A 9 -15.88 -11.15 -0.08
C ARG A 9 -15.88 -9.65 -0.42
N ALA A 10 -17.03 -9.00 -0.38
CA ALA A 10 -17.14 -7.56 -0.63
C ALA A 10 -16.41 -6.74 0.43
N ALA A 11 -16.59 -7.07 1.71
CA ALA A 11 -15.86 -6.44 2.81
C ALA A 11 -14.34 -6.64 2.68
N GLY A 12 -13.91 -7.88 2.38
CA GLY A 12 -12.51 -8.20 2.15
C GLY A 12 -11.90 -7.45 0.94
N ALA A 13 -12.67 -7.27 -0.13
CA ALA A 13 -12.22 -6.50 -1.30
C ALA A 13 -12.00 -5.02 -0.96
N ILE A 14 -12.94 -4.39 -0.24
CA ILE A 14 -12.81 -2.98 0.18
C ILE A 14 -11.64 -2.81 1.14
N MET A 15 -11.55 -3.67 2.17
CA MET A 15 -10.44 -3.62 3.12
C MET A 15 -9.09 -3.89 2.43
N GLY A 16 -9.04 -4.86 1.53
CA GLY A 16 -7.85 -5.18 0.75
C GLY A 16 -7.40 -4.01 -0.14
N ALA A 17 -8.32 -3.25 -0.70
CA ALA A 17 -7.99 -2.06 -1.49
C ALA A 17 -7.35 -0.95 -0.63
N PHE A 18 -7.87 -0.68 0.57
CA PHE A 18 -7.23 0.26 1.49
C PHE A 18 -5.85 -0.23 1.98
N VAL A 19 -5.74 -1.52 2.32
CA VAL A 19 -4.46 -2.12 2.73
C VAL A 19 -3.44 -2.03 1.60
N GLY A 20 -3.84 -2.34 0.36
CA GLY A 20 -2.96 -2.28 -0.81
C GLY A 20 -2.45 -0.86 -1.11
N ASP A 21 -3.33 0.15 -1.03
CA ASP A 21 -2.95 1.55 -1.19
C ASP A 21 -1.94 2.01 -0.13
N ALA A 22 -2.22 1.71 1.14
CA ALA A 22 -1.34 2.05 2.26
C ALA A 22 0.02 1.31 2.20
N LEU A 23 0.02 0.05 1.76
CA LEU A 23 1.24 -0.76 1.58
C LEU A 23 2.11 -0.23 0.44
N ALA A 24 1.50 0.23 -0.64
CA ALA A 24 2.20 0.75 -1.81
C ALA A 24 2.73 2.18 -1.62
N LEU A 25 2.25 2.93 -0.62
CA LEU A 25 2.60 4.35 -0.42
C LEU A 25 4.11 4.61 -0.35
N GLY A 26 4.80 3.90 0.54
CA GLY A 26 6.26 4.00 0.75
C GLY A 26 7.07 3.68 -0.52
N PRO A 27 6.91 2.49 -1.11
CA PRO A 27 7.65 2.05 -2.30
C PRO A 27 7.13 2.61 -3.63
N HIS A 28 6.18 3.55 -3.61
CA HIS A 28 5.59 4.07 -4.83
C HIS A 28 6.66 4.80 -5.69
N TRP A 29 6.54 4.67 -7.02
CA TRP A 29 7.37 5.36 -8.03
C TRP A 29 8.84 4.93 -8.12
N TYR A 30 9.17 3.72 -7.68
CA TYR A 30 10.44 3.10 -8.05
C TYR A 30 10.32 2.47 -9.44
N TYR A 31 11.13 2.97 -10.38
CA TYR A 31 11.24 2.41 -11.73
C TYR A 31 12.38 1.41 -11.85
N ASP A 32 13.37 1.49 -10.96
CA ASP A 32 14.46 0.53 -10.82
C ASP A 32 14.18 -0.39 -9.63
N LEU A 33 14.07 -1.70 -9.88
CA LEU A 33 13.79 -2.69 -8.85
C LEU A 33 14.99 -2.96 -7.94
N ASP A 34 16.22 -2.75 -8.40
CA ASP A 34 17.40 -2.87 -7.55
C ASP A 34 17.48 -1.68 -6.59
N GLU A 35 17.01 -0.51 -7.03
CA GLU A 35 16.81 0.65 -6.14
C GLU A 35 15.74 0.39 -5.10
N LEU A 36 14.59 -0.16 -5.51
CA LEU A 36 13.50 -0.52 -4.60
C LEU A 36 13.97 -1.50 -3.53
N ARG A 37 14.64 -2.59 -3.95
CA ARG A 37 15.13 -3.64 -3.05
C ARG A 37 16.20 -3.16 -2.09
N ARG A 38 17.08 -2.24 -2.52
CA ARG A 38 18.07 -1.63 -1.62
C ARG A 38 17.41 -0.81 -0.52
N ASP A 39 16.35 -0.08 -0.87
CA ASP A 39 15.70 0.86 0.04
C ASP A 39 14.72 0.17 0.99
N TYR A 40 14.02 -0.88 0.55
CA TYR A 40 12.95 -1.55 1.33
C TYR A 40 13.15 -3.05 1.56
N GLY A 41 14.22 -3.65 1.03
CA GLY A 41 14.46 -5.10 1.08
C GLY A 41 13.81 -5.87 -0.05
N GLU A 42 14.02 -7.19 -0.07
CA GLU A 42 13.54 -8.06 -1.16
C GLU A 42 12.01 -8.09 -1.28
N TRP A 43 11.31 -7.96 -0.14
CA TRP A 43 9.86 -8.02 -0.07
C TRP A 43 9.31 -6.88 0.78
N ILE A 44 8.19 -6.30 0.33
CA ILE A 44 7.41 -5.36 1.14
C ILE A 44 6.51 -6.18 2.07
N THR A 45 6.90 -6.29 3.33
CA THR A 45 6.19 -7.11 4.33
C THR A 45 5.41 -6.31 5.36
N ASP A 46 5.56 -4.99 5.37
CA ASP A 46 4.88 -4.07 6.29
C ASP A 46 4.65 -2.71 5.62
N TYR A 47 3.85 -1.85 6.25
CA TYR A 47 3.73 -0.47 5.86
C TYR A 47 5.06 0.27 6.07
N THR A 48 5.45 1.07 5.09
CA THR A 48 6.75 1.75 5.11
C THR A 48 6.60 3.24 4.85
N ASP A 49 7.41 4.04 5.55
CA ASP A 49 7.55 5.46 5.25
C ASP A 49 8.19 5.63 3.86
N PRO A 50 7.70 6.54 3.01
CA PRO A 50 8.41 6.96 1.81
C PRO A 50 9.82 7.48 2.14
N LYS A 51 10.85 7.05 1.40
CA LYS A 51 12.20 7.56 1.59
C LYS A 51 12.28 9.08 1.35
N PRO A 52 13.18 9.81 2.04
CA PRO A 52 13.39 11.24 1.81
C PRO A 52 13.64 11.55 0.33
N GLY A 53 13.00 12.60 -0.19
CA GLY A 53 13.14 13.02 -1.59
C GLY A 53 12.37 12.19 -2.62
N ARG A 54 11.62 11.15 -2.21
CA ARG A 54 10.71 10.40 -3.09
C ARG A 54 9.34 11.09 -3.23
N TYR A 55 8.52 10.59 -4.14
CA TYR A 55 7.26 11.20 -4.56
C TYR A 55 6.30 11.55 -3.40
N HIS A 56 6.17 10.66 -2.42
CA HIS A 56 5.29 10.85 -1.25
C HIS A 56 6.02 11.33 0.02
N ALA A 57 7.17 12.02 -0.12
CA ALA A 57 7.95 12.46 1.03
C ALA A 57 7.09 13.29 2.03
N GLY A 58 7.21 12.96 3.31
CA GLY A 58 6.46 13.62 4.39
C GLY A 58 5.22 12.87 4.85
N LEU A 59 4.73 11.90 4.07
CA LEU A 59 3.76 10.93 4.55
C LEU A 59 4.42 9.82 5.37
N ARG A 60 3.60 9.02 6.04
CA ARG A 60 3.98 7.94 6.96
C ARG A 60 3.37 6.62 6.56
N ALA A 61 4.02 5.54 6.98
CA ALA A 61 3.54 4.18 6.90
C ALA A 61 2.06 4.09 7.32
N GLY A 62 1.24 3.47 6.47
CA GLY A 62 -0.17 3.24 6.74
C GLY A 62 -1.10 4.38 6.30
N GLN A 63 -0.58 5.54 5.89
CA GLN A 63 -1.42 6.61 5.32
C GLN A 63 -1.88 6.25 3.90
N LEU A 64 -2.98 6.87 3.47
CA LEU A 64 -3.52 6.67 2.14
C LEU A 64 -2.88 7.61 1.12
N SER A 65 -2.75 7.11 -0.11
CA SER A 65 -2.48 7.92 -1.29
C SER A 65 -3.80 8.53 -1.81
N GLN A 66 -3.72 9.29 -2.90
CA GLN A 66 -4.92 9.83 -3.56
C GLN A 66 -5.96 8.73 -3.85
N SER A 67 -5.54 7.54 -4.29
CA SER A 67 -6.44 6.45 -4.62
C SER A 67 -7.21 5.95 -3.39
N GLY A 68 -6.55 5.79 -2.25
CA GLY A 68 -7.21 5.46 -0.99
C GLY A 68 -8.19 6.54 -0.54
N PHE A 69 -7.85 7.82 -0.68
CA PHE A 69 -8.79 8.91 -0.37
C PHE A 69 -10.02 8.88 -1.27
N ILE A 70 -9.86 8.68 -2.58
CA ILE A 70 -10.99 8.59 -3.53
C ILE A 70 -11.87 7.38 -3.22
N LEU A 71 -11.28 6.25 -2.81
CA LEU A 71 -12.04 5.05 -2.43
C LEU A 71 -12.95 5.27 -1.21
N ALA A 72 -12.60 6.21 -0.34
CA ALA A 72 -13.37 6.52 0.87
C ALA A 72 -14.52 7.53 0.65
N LEU A 73 -14.57 8.20 -0.52
CA LEU A 73 -15.61 9.17 -0.89
C LEU A 73 -16.88 8.47 -1.40
#